data_AF-A0A1R3FZQ0-F1
#
_entry.id   AF-A0A1R3FZQ0-F1
#
_cell.length_a   1.000
_cell.length_b   1.000
_cell.length_c   1.000
_cell.angle_alpha   90.00
_cell.angle_beta   90.00
_cell.angle_gamma   90.00
#
_symmetry.space_group_name_H-M   'P 1'
#
loop_
_entity.id
_entity.type
_entity.pdbx_description
1 polymer ?
#
loop_
_entity_poly.entity_id
_entity_poly.type
_entity_poly.pdbx_seq_one_letter_code
_entity_poly.pdbx_strand_id
1 'polypeptide(L)'
;MQNQEGAVPDGEKESAISIPISEFDDWTNFADDDMMQQQSAIHAEEANKIHFVGDKEPLSMLAAEYESGSPILLEKIKVLDQQYAAIRRTRGDGNCFFRSFMFSYLEHILESQDRAEVDRIKGNVEECRKTLQSLGYADFTFEDFFALFLEQLDSVLQGNEDSISQDELIIKSRDQSISDYVVMFFRFVTSGEIRKRSDFFEPFILGLTNATVEQFCKSSVEPMGEESDHVHITALSDALGVPIRVVYLDRSSCDSAGVSVNHHDFVPTLGDHSNATSGSTEPARPFITLLYRPGHYDILYPK
;
A
#
# COMPACT_ATOMS: atom_id res chain seq x y z
N MET A 1 63.96 73.42 25.92
CA MET A 1 63.10 73.56 27.12
C MET A 1 62.19 72.34 27.13
N GLN A 2 62.59 71.27 27.81
CA GLN A 2 62.33 70.95 29.23
C GLN A 2 60.90 70.47 29.51
N ASN A 3 60.85 69.30 30.17
CA ASN A 3 59.82 68.68 31.03
C ASN A 3 58.84 67.72 30.33
N GLN A 4 58.79 66.41 30.64
CA GLN A 4 58.42 65.71 31.91
C GLN A 4 57.05 66.21 32.43
N GLU A 5 56.08 65.43 32.91
CA GLU A 5 55.98 64.04 33.39
C GLU A 5 54.48 63.75 33.66
N GLY A 6 54.07 62.47 33.59
CA GLY A 6 53.11 61.84 34.52
C GLY A 6 51.59 62.09 34.42
N ALA A 7 50.83 61.06 34.00
CA ALA A 7 49.91 60.28 34.88
C ALA A 7 48.95 59.37 34.06
N VAL A 8 48.76 58.15 34.54
CA VAL A 8 47.88 57.02 34.14
C VAL A 8 47.00 56.72 35.40
N PRO A 9 45.85 55.99 35.44
CA PRO A 9 45.17 55.10 34.46
C PRO A 9 43.64 55.27 34.34
N ASP A 10 43.05 54.50 33.42
CA ASP A 10 41.93 53.55 33.58
C ASP A 10 40.90 53.64 32.45
N GLY A 11 40.67 52.51 31.78
CA GLY A 11 39.78 52.40 30.63
C GLY A 11 40.00 51.06 29.92
N GLU A 12 39.26 50.07 30.39
CA GLU A 12 39.24 48.67 29.98
C GLU A 12 39.17 48.48 28.45
N LYS A 13 39.98 47.55 27.94
CA LYS A 13 39.86 47.02 26.58
C LYS A 13 38.75 45.97 26.55
N GLU A 14 37.61 46.30 25.97
CA GLU A 14 36.64 45.29 25.54
C GLU A 14 37.18 44.54 24.32
N SER A 15 37.65 43.32 24.60
CA SER A 15 37.94 42.29 23.61
C SER A 15 36.62 41.76 23.06
N ALA A 16 36.32 42.07 21.80
CA ALA A 16 35.24 41.42 21.05
C ALA A 16 35.55 39.92 20.89
N ILE A 17 34.98 39.10 21.77
CA ILE A 17 34.97 37.65 21.64
C ILE A 17 33.83 37.31 20.68
N SER A 18 34.20 36.85 19.49
CA SER A 18 33.29 36.17 18.56
C SER A 18 32.79 34.88 19.21
N ILE A 19 31.52 34.86 19.59
CA ILE A 19 30.81 33.66 20.05
C ILE A 19 30.57 32.77 18.82
N PRO A 20 31.01 31.50 18.81
CA PRO A 20 30.63 30.58 17.75
C PRO A 20 29.14 30.27 17.87
N ILE A 21 28.41 30.39 16.76
CA ILE A 21 27.02 29.96 16.62
C ILE A 21 27.01 28.43 16.80
N SER A 22 26.76 28.00 18.04
CA SER A 22 26.73 26.61 18.46
C SER A 22 25.38 25.98 18.11
N GLU A 23 25.41 24.89 17.34
CA GLU A 23 24.75 23.58 17.60
C GLU A 23 23.34 23.54 18.25
N PHE A 24 22.52 24.58 18.13
CA PHE A 24 21.21 24.65 18.79
C PHE A 24 20.00 24.40 17.87
N ASP A 25 20.21 24.31 16.55
CA ASP A 25 19.14 24.03 15.58
C ASP A 25 19.00 22.54 15.19
N ASP A 26 19.88 21.67 15.69
CA ASP A 26 19.91 20.25 15.29
C ASP A 26 19.05 19.35 16.21
N TRP A 27 18.89 19.73 17.48
CA TRP A 27 18.23 18.89 18.50
C TRP A 27 16.72 18.72 18.30
N THR A 28 16.06 19.62 17.57
CA THR A 28 14.62 19.53 17.31
C THR A 28 14.26 18.49 16.26
N ASN A 29 15.16 18.20 15.30
CA ASN A 29 14.90 17.16 14.29
C ASN A 29 15.27 15.75 14.79
N PHE A 30 16.34 15.61 15.58
CA PHE A 30 16.76 14.32 16.12
C PHE A 30 15.72 13.68 17.05
N ALA A 31 15.04 14.48 17.90
CA ALA A 31 14.06 13.97 18.84
C ALA A 31 12.79 13.44 18.14
N ASP A 32 12.38 14.06 17.03
CA ASP A 32 11.20 13.66 16.27
C ASP A 32 11.47 12.42 15.41
N ASP A 33 12.66 12.31 14.80
CA ASP A 33 13.08 11.12 14.03
C ASP A 33 13.26 9.90 14.94
N ASP A 34 13.89 10.06 16.12
CA ASP A 34 14.06 8.97 17.08
C ASP A 34 12.71 8.49 17.64
N MET A 35 11.76 9.41 17.91
CA MET A 35 10.40 9.04 18.29
C MET A 35 9.65 8.30 17.19
N MET A 36 9.77 8.75 15.93
CA MET A 36 9.12 8.11 14.79
C MET A 36 9.68 6.69 14.56
N GLN A 37 11.00 6.52 14.68
CA GLN A 37 11.64 5.21 14.61
C GLN A 37 11.21 4.30 15.76
N GLN A 38 11.14 4.82 16.98
CA GLN A 38 10.69 4.05 18.14
C GLN A 38 9.23 3.61 17.99
N GLN A 39 8.34 4.50 17.54
CA GLN A 39 6.94 4.17 17.31
C GLN A 39 6.77 3.13 16.20
N SER A 40 7.53 3.27 15.11
CA SER A 40 7.56 2.29 14.02
C SER A 40 8.08 0.93 14.48
N ALA A 41 9.11 0.90 15.32
CA ALA A 41 9.67 -0.33 15.88
C ALA A 41 8.68 -1.05 16.82
N ILE A 42 7.96 -0.31 17.67
CA ILE A 42 6.91 -0.86 18.54
C ILE A 42 5.78 -1.46 17.69
N HIS A 43 5.30 -0.72 16.70
CA HIS A 43 4.25 -1.21 15.79
C HIS A 43 4.70 -2.47 15.04
N ALA A 44 5.95 -2.52 14.57
CA ALA A 44 6.50 -3.70 13.90
C ALA A 44 6.61 -4.92 14.83
N GLU A 45 7.01 -4.73 16.09
CA GLU A 45 7.10 -5.81 17.07
C GLU A 45 5.72 -6.37 17.44
N GLU A 46 4.70 -5.51 17.56
CA GLU A 46 3.32 -5.93 17.79
C GLU A 46 2.74 -6.64 16.56
N ALA A 47 3.01 -6.12 15.36
CA ALA A 47 2.58 -6.73 14.10
C ALA A 47 3.15 -8.15 13.92
N ASN A 48 4.38 -8.40 14.34
CA ASN A 48 5.02 -9.73 14.26
C ASN A 48 4.28 -10.84 15.04
N LYS A 49 3.42 -10.47 15.99
CA LYS A 49 2.59 -11.43 16.75
C LYS A 49 1.36 -11.91 15.97
N ILE A 50 1.00 -11.23 14.89
CA ILE A 50 -0.19 -11.47 14.07
C ILE A 50 0.26 -12.10 12.76
N HIS A 51 -0.38 -13.15 12.26
CA HIS A 51 -0.04 -13.71 10.94
C HIS A 51 -0.22 -12.67 9.82
N PHE A 52 0.60 -12.75 8.76
CA PHE A 52 0.49 -11.85 7.61
C PHE A 52 -0.92 -11.79 7.00
N VAL A 53 -1.56 -12.96 6.95
CA VAL A 53 -2.95 -13.15 6.53
C VAL A 53 -3.67 -13.97 7.61
N GLY A 54 -4.74 -13.42 8.17
CA GLY A 54 -5.56 -14.06 9.20
C GLY A 54 -6.49 -15.15 8.65
N ASP A 55 -7.30 -15.74 9.52
CA ASP A 55 -8.39 -16.64 9.11
C ASP A 55 -9.64 -15.84 8.70
N LYS A 56 -10.62 -16.49 8.04
CA LYS A 56 -11.92 -15.84 7.77
C LYS A 56 -12.68 -15.71 9.09
N GLU A 57 -13.16 -14.52 9.40
CA GLU A 57 -13.91 -14.17 10.60
C GLU A 57 -15.27 -13.56 10.23
N PRO A 58 -16.32 -13.77 11.04
CA PRO A 58 -17.59 -13.06 10.86
C PRO A 58 -17.43 -11.57 11.17
N LEU A 59 -18.24 -10.70 10.54
CA LEU A 59 -18.17 -9.24 10.79
C LEU A 59 -18.54 -8.85 12.24
N SER A 60 -19.13 -9.75 13.02
CA SER A 60 -19.30 -9.54 14.47
C SER A 60 -17.97 -9.35 15.20
N MET A 61 -16.89 -9.97 14.73
CA MET A 61 -15.54 -9.77 15.29
C MET A 61 -15.02 -8.36 15.02
N LEU A 62 -15.36 -7.79 13.85
CA LEU A 62 -15.06 -6.39 13.54
C LEU A 62 -15.92 -5.44 14.39
N ALA A 63 -17.21 -5.75 14.59
CA ALA A 63 -18.09 -4.96 15.45
C ALA A 63 -17.59 -4.88 16.89
N ALA A 64 -17.07 -6.00 17.43
CA ALA A 64 -16.53 -6.08 18.79
C ALA A 64 -15.41 -5.05 19.05
N GLU A 65 -14.61 -4.69 18.05
CA GLU A 65 -13.54 -3.69 18.19
C GLU A 65 -14.07 -2.27 18.45
N TYR A 66 -15.29 -2.00 18.02
CA TYR A 66 -15.91 -0.68 18.10
C TYR A 66 -17.05 -0.61 19.13
N GLU A 67 -17.28 -1.67 19.91
CA GLU A 67 -18.34 -1.72 20.94
C GLU A 67 -18.23 -0.58 21.96
N SER A 68 -16.99 -0.23 22.35
CA SER A 68 -16.70 0.89 23.25
C SER A 68 -16.34 2.18 22.49
N GLY A 69 -16.48 2.17 21.16
CA GLY A 69 -15.98 3.20 20.25
C GLY A 69 -17.08 4.07 19.64
N SER A 70 -17.05 4.22 18.31
CA SER A 70 -17.95 5.13 17.58
C SER A 70 -19.28 4.44 17.20
N PRO A 71 -20.44 4.97 17.62
CA PRO A 71 -21.74 4.43 17.22
C PRO A 71 -21.97 4.44 15.70
N ILE A 72 -21.39 5.42 14.99
CA ILE A 72 -21.47 5.51 13.52
C ILE A 72 -20.77 4.32 12.86
N LEU A 73 -19.59 3.94 13.36
CA LEU A 73 -18.85 2.78 12.83
C LEU A 73 -19.61 1.48 13.08
N LEU A 74 -20.20 1.31 14.26
CA LEU A 74 -21.04 0.15 14.56
C LEU A 74 -22.24 0.05 13.61
N GLU A 75 -22.90 1.16 13.31
CA GLU A 75 -24.02 1.15 12.37
C GLU A 75 -23.58 0.86 10.93
N LYS A 76 -22.42 1.38 10.51
CA LYS A 76 -21.81 1.01 9.22
C LYS A 76 -21.46 -0.47 9.15
N ILE A 77 -20.93 -1.05 10.24
CA ILE A 77 -20.61 -2.48 10.29
C ILE A 77 -21.88 -3.33 10.20
N LYS A 78 -23.01 -2.90 10.79
CA LYS A 78 -24.29 -3.59 10.58
C LYS A 78 -24.75 -3.55 9.12
N VAL A 79 -24.52 -2.44 8.42
CA VAL A 79 -24.82 -2.34 6.98
C VAL A 79 -23.87 -3.23 6.16
N LEU A 80 -22.59 -3.31 6.53
CA LEU A 80 -21.62 -4.25 5.94
C LEU A 80 -22.05 -5.70 6.13
N ASP A 81 -22.47 -6.06 7.34
CA ASP A 81 -22.90 -7.42 7.69
C ASP A 81 -24.16 -7.87 6.92
N GLN A 82 -24.92 -6.94 6.31
CA GLN A 82 -26.00 -7.30 5.39
C GLN A 82 -25.49 -7.75 4.01
N GLN A 83 -24.33 -7.25 3.57
CA GLN A 83 -23.79 -7.42 2.21
C GLN A 83 -22.61 -8.40 2.14
N TYR A 84 -21.87 -8.56 3.24
CA TYR A 84 -20.66 -9.36 3.33
C TYR A 84 -20.81 -10.47 4.36
N ALA A 85 -20.28 -11.65 4.06
CA ALA A 85 -20.35 -12.85 4.89
C ALA A 85 -19.21 -12.92 5.91
N ALA A 86 -18.02 -12.42 5.53
CA ALA A 86 -16.82 -12.52 6.33
C ALA A 86 -15.82 -11.41 6.03
N ILE A 87 -14.86 -11.25 6.93
CA ILE A 87 -13.65 -10.46 6.78
C ILE A 87 -12.44 -11.38 6.98
N ARG A 88 -11.34 -11.12 6.28
CA ARG A 88 -10.04 -11.72 6.58
C ARG A 88 -9.02 -10.61 6.78
N ARG A 89 -8.40 -10.62 7.94
CA ARG A 89 -7.45 -9.58 8.34
C ARG A 89 -6.11 -9.75 7.66
N THR A 90 -5.42 -8.64 7.43
CA THR A 90 -3.99 -8.69 7.13
C THR A 90 -3.18 -8.00 8.22
N ARG A 91 -1.91 -8.36 8.35
CA ARG A 91 -1.03 -7.69 9.32
C ARG A 91 -0.82 -6.23 8.91
N GLY A 92 -0.99 -5.30 9.86
CA GLY A 92 -0.71 -3.88 9.69
C GLY A 92 0.78 -3.57 9.82
N ASP A 93 1.55 -3.85 8.77
CA ASP A 93 2.99 -3.57 8.69
C ASP A 93 3.33 -2.70 7.46
N GLY A 94 2.36 -1.91 6.99
CA GLY A 94 2.45 -1.08 5.78
C GLY A 94 2.26 -1.84 4.46
N ASN A 95 2.28 -3.18 4.44
CA ASN A 95 2.08 -3.97 3.22
C ASN A 95 0.64 -4.48 3.03
N CYS A 96 -0.28 -4.06 3.91
CA CYS A 96 -1.63 -4.61 4.00
C CYS A 96 -2.44 -4.56 2.68
N PHE A 97 -2.30 -3.49 1.88
CA PHE A 97 -2.95 -3.42 0.56
C PHE A 97 -2.45 -4.52 -0.38
N PHE A 98 -1.15 -4.55 -0.67
CA PHE A 98 -0.56 -5.52 -1.57
C PHE A 98 -0.77 -6.96 -1.11
N ARG A 99 -0.72 -7.20 0.20
CA ARG A 99 -0.93 -8.53 0.77
C ARG A 99 -2.40 -8.96 0.77
N SER A 100 -3.32 -8.02 0.97
CA SER A 100 -4.75 -8.28 0.79
C SER A 100 -5.08 -8.59 -0.68
N PHE A 101 -4.52 -7.81 -1.61
CA PHE A 101 -4.66 -8.05 -3.05
C PHE A 101 -4.08 -9.41 -3.45
N MET A 102 -2.85 -9.72 -3.02
CA MET A 102 -2.18 -11.01 -3.24
C MET A 102 -3.10 -12.18 -2.89
N PHE A 103 -3.55 -12.22 -1.64
CA PHE A 103 -4.33 -13.34 -1.15
C PHE A 103 -5.71 -13.39 -1.81
N SER A 104 -6.39 -12.25 -1.93
CA SER A 104 -7.72 -12.19 -2.55
C SER A 104 -7.69 -12.62 -4.01
N TYR A 105 -6.65 -12.25 -4.77
CA TYR A 105 -6.51 -12.64 -6.17
C TYR A 105 -6.20 -14.14 -6.31
N LEU A 106 -5.21 -14.66 -5.56
CA LEU A 106 -4.84 -16.07 -5.62
C LEU A 106 -5.97 -16.98 -5.11
N GLU A 107 -6.68 -16.58 -4.05
CA GLU A 107 -7.85 -17.32 -3.55
C GLU A 107 -8.98 -17.32 -4.59
N HIS A 108 -9.22 -16.19 -5.29
CA HIS A 108 -10.20 -16.14 -6.37
C HIS A 108 -9.87 -17.10 -7.51
N ILE A 109 -8.61 -17.16 -7.97
CA ILE A 109 -8.18 -18.11 -9.01
C ILE A 109 -8.28 -19.55 -8.51
N LEU A 110 -7.90 -19.81 -7.25
CA LEU A 110 -8.02 -21.13 -6.64
C LEU A 110 -9.48 -21.63 -6.62
N GLU A 111 -10.43 -20.77 -6.27
CA GLU A 111 -11.84 -21.12 -6.18
C GLU A 111 -12.53 -21.20 -7.55
N SER A 112 -12.24 -20.25 -8.45
CA SER A 112 -12.87 -20.16 -9.78
C SER A 112 -12.26 -21.08 -10.82
N GLN A 113 -10.97 -21.42 -10.68
CA GLN A 113 -10.17 -22.12 -11.68
C GLN A 113 -10.18 -21.43 -13.05
N ASP A 114 -10.27 -20.09 -13.07
CA ASP A 114 -10.33 -19.28 -14.28
C ASP A 114 -8.96 -19.23 -14.99
N ARG A 115 -8.74 -20.18 -15.89
CA ARG A 115 -7.52 -20.25 -16.71
C ARG A 115 -7.41 -19.09 -17.70
N ALA A 116 -8.52 -18.54 -18.18
CA ALA A 116 -8.50 -17.43 -19.13
C ALA A 116 -8.00 -16.15 -18.44
N GLU A 117 -8.41 -15.92 -17.19
CA GLU A 117 -7.88 -14.83 -16.37
C GLU A 117 -6.39 -15.03 -16.07
N VAL A 118 -5.95 -16.26 -15.77
CA VAL A 118 -4.52 -16.56 -15.58
C VAL A 118 -3.70 -16.27 -16.83
N ASP A 119 -4.15 -16.72 -18.01
CA ASP A 119 -3.45 -16.44 -19.28
C ASP A 119 -3.40 -14.93 -19.57
N ARG A 120 -4.51 -14.21 -19.30
CA ARG A 120 -4.59 -12.76 -19.46
C ARG A 120 -3.62 -12.03 -18.55
N ILE A 121 -3.61 -12.32 -17.25
CA ILE A 121 -2.72 -11.62 -16.31
C ILE A 121 -1.25 -11.95 -16.58
N LYS A 122 -0.92 -13.17 -17.03
CA LYS A 122 0.46 -13.51 -17.44
C LYS A 122 0.94 -12.62 -18.59
N GLY A 123 0.06 -12.32 -19.55
CA GLY A 123 0.35 -11.35 -20.60
C GLY A 123 0.65 -9.95 -20.03
N ASN A 124 -0.15 -9.49 -19.07
CA ASN A 124 0.05 -8.20 -18.41
C ASN A 124 1.32 -8.15 -17.56
N VAL A 125 1.66 -9.25 -16.85
CA VAL A 125 2.89 -9.39 -16.06
C VAL A 125 4.11 -9.23 -16.97
N GLU A 126 4.09 -9.85 -18.15
CA GLU A 126 5.17 -9.71 -19.14
C GLU A 126 5.29 -8.28 -19.68
N GLU A 127 4.16 -7.58 -19.87
CA GLU A 127 4.19 -6.16 -20.26
C GLU A 127 4.73 -5.25 -19.13
N CYS A 128 4.41 -5.55 -17.88
CA CYS A 128 4.99 -4.88 -16.71
C CYS A 128 6.52 -5.09 -16.65
N ARG A 129 6.98 -6.31 -16.96
CA ARG A 129 8.41 -6.65 -17.04
C ARG A 129 9.12 -5.76 -18.05
N LYS A 130 8.59 -5.67 -19.28
CA LYS A 130 9.14 -4.82 -20.35
C LYS A 130 9.11 -3.35 -19.99
N THR A 131 8.05 -2.91 -19.29
CA THR A 131 7.94 -1.54 -18.80
C THR A 131 9.11 -1.21 -17.87
N LEU A 132 9.41 -2.06 -16.87
CA LEU A 132 10.55 -1.86 -15.97
C LEU A 132 11.90 -1.84 -16.72
N GLN A 133 12.10 -2.74 -17.67
CA GLN A 133 13.30 -2.74 -18.51
C GLN A 133 13.46 -1.43 -19.29
N SER A 134 12.37 -0.93 -19.89
CA SER A 134 12.38 0.34 -20.63
C SER A 134 12.67 1.56 -19.74
N LEU A 135 12.32 1.49 -18.45
CA LEU A 135 12.62 2.49 -17.43
C LEU A 135 14.04 2.38 -16.85
N GLY A 136 14.83 1.42 -17.34
CA GLY A 136 16.24 1.24 -16.98
C GLY A 136 16.50 0.34 -15.77
N TYR A 137 15.51 -0.42 -15.28
CA TYR A 137 15.77 -1.46 -14.27
C TYR A 137 16.52 -2.62 -14.92
N ALA A 138 17.57 -3.11 -14.26
CA ALA A 138 18.27 -4.31 -14.70
C ALA A 138 17.52 -5.57 -14.26
N ASP A 139 17.42 -6.58 -15.12
CA ASP A 139 16.59 -7.78 -14.89
C ASP A 139 16.82 -8.46 -13.54
N PHE A 140 18.10 -8.62 -13.15
CA PHE A 140 18.47 -9.24 -11.87
C PHE A 140 17.93 -8.51 -10.62
N THR A 141 17.41 -7.29 -10.76
CA THR A 141 16.85 -6.53 -9.64
C THR A 141 15.41 -6.91 -9.30
N PHE A 142 14.67 -7.53 -10.24
CA PHE A 142 13.26 -7.85 -10.04
C PHE A 142 12.84 -9.23 -10.57
N GLU A 143 13.68 -9.94 -11.33
CA GLU A 143 13.29 -11.18 -12.00
C GLU A 143 12.80 -12.28 -11.06
N ASP A 144 13.42 -12.42 -9.88
CA ASP A 144 13.03 -13.42 -8.89
C ASP A 144 11.63 -13.15 -8.32
N PHE A 145 11.26 -11.88 -8.13
CA PHE A 145 9.92 -11.50 -7.65
C PHE A 145 8.84 -11.86 -8.68
N PHE A 146 9.11 -11.59 -9.95
CA PHE A 146 8.20 -11.95 -11.05
C PHE A 146 8.06 -13.46 -11.19
N ALA A 147 9.18 -14.20 -11.14
CA ALA A 147 9.18 -15.65 -11.22
C ALA A 147 8.37 -16.27 -10.08
N LEU A 148 8.57 -15.80 -8.84
CA LEU A 148 7.86 -16.34 -7.69
C LEU A 148 6.35 -16.08 -7.74
N PHE A 149 5.92 -14.89 -8.17
CA PHE A 149 4.49 -14.61 -8.35
C PHE A 149 3.87 -15.54 -9.40
N LEU A 150 4.53 -15.72 -10.55
CA LEU A 150 4.05 -16.61 -11.60
C LEU A 150 3.97 -18.07 -11.12
N GLU A 151 4.94 -18.52 -10.31
CA GLU A 151 4.89 -19.84 -9.66
C GLU A 151 3.66 -19.96 -8.75
N GLN A 152 3.40 -18.98 -7.88
CA GLN A 152 2.23 -19.03 -6.99
C GLN A 152 0.91 -19.02 -7.77
N LEU A 153 0.86 -18.27 -8.88
CA LEU A 153 -0.29 -18.22 -9.77
C LEU A 153 -0.54 -19.57 -10.47
N ASP A 154 0.51 -20.27 -10.89
CA ASP A 154 0.39 -21.59 -11.49
C ASP A 154 0.04 -22.68 -10.47
N SER A 155 0.55 -22.57 -9.23
CA SER A 155 0.23 -23.48 -8.14
C SER A 155 -1.24 -23.47 -7.74
N VAL A 156 -1.96 -22.34 -7.85
CA VAL A 156 -3.39 -22.29 -7.48
C VAL A 156 -4.33 -22.90 -8.54
N LEU A 157 -3.83 -23.18 -9.75
CA LEU A 157 -4.57 -23.95 -10.74
C LEU A 157 -4.44 -25.45 -10.46
N GLN A 158 -5.57 -26.14 -10.47
CA GLN A 158 -5.67 -27.58 -10.24
C GLN A 158 -5.29 -28.38 -11.50
N GLY A 159 -4.76 -29.59 -11.29
CA GLY A 159 -4.39 -30.50 -12.38
C GLY A 159 -2.92 -30.44 -12.81
N ASN A 160 -2.09 -29.70 -12.08
CA ASN A 160 -0.64 -29.68 -12.21
C ASN A 160 -0.01 -30.52 -11.08
N GLU A 161 1.26 -30.90 -11.20
CA GLU A 161 1.97 -31.64 -10.13
C GLU A 161 2.13 -30.79 -8.85
N ASP A 162 2.29 -29.48 -9.01
CA ASP A 162 2.51 -28.51 -7.93
C ASP A 162 1.23 -27.77 -7.49
N SER A 163 0.04 -28.33 -7.79
CA SER A 163 -1.23 -27.73 -7.39
C SER A 163 -1.40 -27.71 -5.87
N ILE A 164 -1.84 -26.57 -5.33
CA ILE A 164 -1.99 -26.38 -3.88
C ILE A 164 -3.45 -26.37 -3.43
N SER A 165 -3.68 -26.67 -2.15
CA SER A 165 -4.98 -26.55 -1.49
C SER A 165 -5.19 -25.14 -0.91
N GLN A 166 -6.39 -24.86 -0.41
CA GLN A 166 -6.67 -23.60 0.29
C GLN A 166 -5.84 -23.43 1.57
N ASP A 167 -5.61 -24.51 2.31
CA ASP A 167 -4.77 -24.49 3.51
C ASP A 167 -3.32 -24.18 3.15
N GLU A 168 -2.81 -24.76 2.07
CA GLU A 168 -1.45 -24.52 1.60
C GLU A 168 -1.28 -23.09 1.05
N LEU A 169 -2.29 -22.53 0.39
CA LEU A 169 -2.30 -21.11 0.00
C LEU A 169 -2.18 -20.21 1.24
N ILE A 170 -2.89 -20.51 2.32
CA ILE A 170 -2.78 -19.77 3.59
C ILE A 170 -1.39 -19.91 4.19
N ILE A 171 -0.83 -21.12 4.23
CA ILE A 171 0.52 -21.38 4.75
C ILE A 171 1.55 -20.56 3.96
N LYS A 172 1.54 -20.66 2.64
CA LYS A 172 2.45 -19.90 1.76
C LYS A 172 2.28 -18.38 1.89
N SER A 173 1.04 -17.91 2.04
CA SER A 173 0.76 -16.48 2.26
C SER A 173 1.15 -15.96 3.66
N ARG A 174 1.47 -16.88 4.58
CA ARG A 174 2.01 -16.58 5.91
C ARG A 174 3.53 -16.77 5.99
N ASP A 175 4.12 -17.45 5.01
CA ASP A 175 5.57 -17.58 4.91
C ASP A 175 6.18 -16.25 4.47
N GLN A 176 7.18 -15.78 5.20
CA GLN A 176 7.79 -14.49 4.96
C GLN A 176 8.52 -14.42 3.61
N SER A 177 9.25 -15.48 3.25
CA SER A 177 10.02 -15.50 2.02
C SER A 177 9.11 -15.48 0.78
N ILE A 178 7.96 -16.13 0.85
CA ILE A 178 6.99 -16.14 -0.24
C ILE A 178 6.17 -14.84 -0.25
N SER A 179 5.56 -14.51 0.89
CA SER A 179 4.65 -13.37 0.94
C SER A 179 5.35 -12.05 0.66
N ASP A 180 6.53 -11.80 1.22
CA ASP A 180 7.23 -10.52 1.03
C ASP A 180 7.76 -10.39 -0.41
N TYR A 181 8.22 -11.48 -1.04
CA TYR A 181 8.66 -11.46 -2.43
C TYR A 181 7.51 -11.18 -3.40
N VAL A 182 6.33 -11.74 -3.15
CA VAL A 182 5.15 -11.45 -3.96
C VAL A 182 4.64 -10.02 -3.71
N VAL A 183 4.75 -9.49 -2.49
CA VAL A 183 4.51 -8.05 -2.23
C VAL A 183 5.51 -7.18 -3.01
N MET A 184 6.80 -7.52 -3.03
CA MET A 184 7.81 -6.80 -3.81
C MET A 184 7.49 -6.81 -5.31
N PHE A 185 7.02 -7.94 -5.85
CA PHE A 185 6.52 -8.00 -7.23
C PHE A 185 5.45 -6.92 -7.48
N PHE A 186 4.42 -6.83 -6.64
CA PHE A 186 3.38 -5.81 -6.80
C PHE A 186 3.90 -4.38 -6.63
N ARG A 187 4.84 -4.14 -5.72
CA ARG A 187 5.50 -2.82 -5.55
C ARG A 187 6.24 -2.40 -6.81
N PHE A 188 7.00 -3.30 -7.44
CA PHE A 188 7.69 -3.03 -8.70
C PHE A 188 6.73 -2.77 -9.86
N VAL A 189 5.67 -3.59 -10.00
CA VAL A 189 4.62 -3.38 -11.00
C VAL A 189 3.98 -2.01 -10.84
N THR A 190 3.63 -1.65 -9.61
CA THR A 190 3.03 -0.35 -9.27
C THR A 190 3.96 0.81 -9.60
N SER A 191 5.23 0.73 -9.20
CA SER A 191 6.25 1.75 -9.51
C SER A 191 6.44 1.91 -11.01
N GLY A 192 6.53 0.80 -11.75
CA GLY A 192 6.68 0.80 -13.21
C GLY A 192 5.51 1.51 -13.90
N GLU A 193 4.28 1.21 -13.48
CA GLU A 193 3.09 1.82 -14.07
C GLU A 193 2.95 3.31 -13.75
N ILE A 194 3.25 3.71 -12.51
CA ILE A 194 3.28 5.13 -12.11
C ILE A 194 4.29 5.91 -12.96
N ARG A 195 5.50 5.37 -13.14
CA ARG A 195 6.55 6.02 -13.92
C ARG A 195 6.25 6.04 -15.42
N LYS A 196 5.62 4.99 -15.95
CA LYS A 196 5.17 4.91 -17.35
C LYS A 196 4.15 6.00 -17.68
N ARG A 197 3.26 6.32 -16.73
CA ARG A 197 2.25 7.37 -16.85
C ARG A 197 2.55 8.57 -15.95
N SER A 198 3.81 9.02 -15.93
CA SER A 198 4.27 10.12 -15.07
C SER A 198 3.36 11.34 -15.13
N ASP A 199 3.03 11.80 -16.34
CA ASP A 199 2.26 13.03 -16.56
C ASP A 199 0.83 12.94 -15.99
N PHE A 200 0.27 11.73 -15.94
CA PHE A 200 -1.04 11.48 -15.35
C PHE A 200 -0.97 11.49 -13.82
N PHE A 201 0.05 10.85 -13.24
CA PHE A 201 0.17 10.70 -11.78
C PHE A 201 0.79 11.92 -11.08
N GLU A 202 1.60 12.71 -11.78
CA GLU A 202 2.34 13.86 -11.25
C GLU A 202 1.48 14.85 -10.42
N PRO A 203 0.31 15.36 -10.90
CA PRO A 203 -0.47 16.31 -10.11
C PRO A 203 -1.00 15.72 -8.80
N PHE A 204 -1.31 14.43 -8.78
CA PHE A 204 -1.79 13.74 -7.57
C PHE A 204 -0.64 13.52 -6.58
N ILE A 205 0.53 13.08 -7.07
CA ILE A 205 1.72 12.87 -6.25
C ILE A 205 2.20 14.19 -5.65
N LEU A 206 2.23 15.27 -6.45
CA LEU A 206 2.61 16.60 -5.97
C LEU A 206 1.66 17.08 -4.85
N GLY A 207 0.36 16.83 -4.99
CA GLY A 207 -0.63 17.17 -3.97
C GLY A 207 -0.51 16.35 -2.67
N LEU A 208 0.00 15.12 -2.74
CA LEU A 208 0.14 14.22 -1.59
C LEU A 208 1.45 14.44 -0.82
N THR A 209 2.58 14.52 -1.53
CA THR A 209 3.92 14.48 -0.90
C THR A 209 4.81 15.64 -1.29
N ASN A 210 4.38 16.52 -2.21
CA ASN A 210 5.20 17.58 -2.79
C ASN A 210 6.53 17.08 -3.40
N ALA A 211 6.56 15.83 -3.84
CA ALA A 211 7.73 15.17 -4.44
C ALA A 211 7.53 14.94 -5.95
N THR A 212 8.62 14.65 -6.67
CA THR A 212 8.52 14.18 -8.07
C THR A 212 7.99 12.74 -8.13
N VAL A 213 7.49 12.33 -9.30
CA VAL A 213 7.04 10.95 -9.54
C VAL A 213 8.16 9.94 -9.21
N GLU A 214 9.39 10.22 -9.63
CA GLU A 214 10.54 9.35 -9.38
C GLU A 214 10.86 9.25 -7.88
N GLN A 215 10.86 10.38 -7.17
CA GLN A 215 11.08 10.41 -5.72
C GLN A 215 10.02 9.61 -4.98
N PHE A 216 8.73 9.84 -5.32
CA PHE A 216 7.61 9.12 -4.73
C PHE A 216 7.71 7.60 -4.94
N CYS A 217 8.04 7.16 -6.15
CA CYS A 217 8.25 5.74 -6.42
C CYS A 217 9.36 5.14 -5.55
N LYS A 218 10.48 5.85 -5.39
CA LYS A 218 11.65 5.38 -4.63
C LYS A 218 11.46 5.41 -3.12
N SER A 219 10.67 6.35 -2.59
CA SER A 219 10.47 6.51 -1.15
C SER A 219 9.22 5.83 -0.63
N SER A 220 8.16 5.70 -1.44
CA SER A 220 6.80 5.40 -0.93
C SER A 220 6.08 4.30 -1.72
N VAL A 221 6.68 3.75 -2.78
CA VAL A 221 6.11 2.63 -3.54
C VAL A 221 7.00 1.40 -3.47
N GLU A 222 8.27 1.52 -3.86
CA GLU A 222 9.22 0.41 -3.91
C GLU A 222 9.62 -0.16 -2.53
N PRO A 223 9.85 0.66 -1.49
CA PRO A 223 10.26 0.13 -0.20
C PRO A 223 9.17 -0.70 0.49
N MET A 224 9.56 -1.79 1.14
CA MET A 224 8.67 -2.57 2.01
C MET A 224 8.24 -1.74 3.21
N GLY A 225 6.99 -1.94 3.65
CA GLY A 225 6.45 -1.27 4.82
C GLY A 225 5.87 0.13 4.56
N GLU A 226 5.96 0.64 3.33
CA GLU A 226 5.30 1.89 2.95
C GLU A 226 3.82 1.66 2.65
N GLU A 227 2.96 2.44 3.31
CA GLU A 227 1.51 2.37 3.15
C GLU A 227 1.06 2.71 1.72
N SER A 228 -0.07 2.13 1.32
CA SER A 228 -0.65 2.32 0.00
C SER A 228 -1.90 3.20 0.05
N ASP A 229 -2.00 4.11 -0.91
CA ASP A 229 -3.15 5.01 -1.08
C ASP A 229 -3.74 4.84 -2.50
N HIS A 230 -4.70 5.69 -2.86
CA HIS A 230 -5.40 5.68 -4.15
C HIS A 230 -4.47 5.62 -5.37
N VAL A 231 -3.29 6.25 -5.33
CA VAL A 231 -2.30 6.22 -6.41
C VAL A 231 -1.80 4.79 -6.64
N HIS A 232 -1.44 4.07 -5.57
CA HIS A 232 -0.97 2.68 -5.64
C HIS A 232 -2.06 1.75 -6.16
N ILE A 233 -3.29 1.89 -5.65
CA ILE A 233 -4.42 1.04 -6.04
C ILE A 233 -4.75 1.21 -7.53
N THR A 234 -4.79 2.46 -8.00
CA THR A 234 -5.07 2.80 -9.40
C THR A 234 -4.01 2.21 -10.33
N ALA A 235 -2.72 2.44 -10.01
CA ALA A 235 -1.62 1.95 -10.82
C ALA A 235 -1.57 0.41 -10.86
N LEU A 236 -1.72 -0.26 -9.71
CA LEU A 236 -1.72 -1.72 -9.68
C LEU A 236 -2.90 -2.32 -10.46
N SER A 237 -4.10 -1.75 -10.27
CA SER A 237 -5.31 -2.20 -10.98
C SER A 237 -5.17 -2.04 -12.49
N ASP A 238 -4.70 -0.88 -12.96
CA ASP A 238 -4.48 -0.63 -14.38
C ASP A 238 -3.40 -1.56 -14.95
N ALA A 239 -2.26 -1.71 -14.28
CA ALA A 239 -1.13 -2.52 -14.75
C ALA A 239 -1.49 -4.00 -14.91
N LEU A 240 -2.19 -4.58 -13.94
CA LEU A 240 -2.59 -5.99 -13.96
C LEU A 240 -3.93 -6.22 -14.67
N GLY A 241 -4.70 -5.16 -14.92
CA GLY A 241 -6.03 -5.26 -15.49
C GLY A 241 -7.03 -5.94 -14.55
N VAL A 242 -6.86 -5.79 -13.24
CA VAL A 242 -7.72 -6.44 -12.22
C VAL A 242 -8.57 -5.38 -11.52
N PRO A 243 -9.92 -5.45 -11.59
CA PRO A 243 -10.78 -4.49 -10.92
C PRO A 243 -10.84 -4.74 -9.40
N ILE A 244 -10.72 -3.67 -8.61
CA ILE A 244 -10.69 -3.70 -7.14
C ILE A 244 -11.79 -2.80 -6.59
N ARG A 245 -12.60 -3.31 -5.66
CA ARG A 245 -13.51 -2.50 -4.86
C ARG A 245 -12.90 -2.20 -3.50
N VAL A 246 -12.85 -0.93 -3.11
CA VAL A 246 -12.47 -0.51 -1.76
C VAL A 246 -13.70 0.03 -1.05
N VAL A 247 -14.05 -0.57 0.08
CA VAL A 247 -15.18 -0.20 0.94
C VAL A 247 -14.65 0.58 2.14
N TYR A 248 -15.16 1.79 2.37
CA TYR A 248 -14.61 2.71 3.37
C TYR A 248 -15.39 2.65 4.67
N LEU A 249 -14.72 2.20 5.73
CA LEU A 249 -15.23 2.24 7.10
C LEU A 249 -14.61 3.42 7.84
N ASP A 250 -15.24 4.59 7.67
CA ASP A 250 -14.87 5.83 8.32
C ASP A 250 -16.04 6.44 9.12
N ARG A 251 -15.78 7.54 9.83
CA ARG A 251 -16.80 8.26 10.61
C ARG A 251 -17.64 9.24 9.76
N SER A 252 -17.49 9.24 8.44
CA SER A 252 -18.29 10.13 7.59
C SER A 252 -19.76 9.72 7.66
N SER A 253 -20.66 10.68 7.82
CA SER A 253 -22.10 10.49 7.73
C SER A 253 -22.68 11.52 6.77
N CYS A 254 -23.60 11.09 5.90
CA CYS A 254 -24.43 12.03 5.17
C CYS A 254 -25.63 12.37 6.05
N ASP A 255 -25.70 13.60 6.55
CA ASP A 255 -26.71 14.05 7.54
C ASP A 255 -28.17 13.92 7.07
N SER A 256 -28.41 13.53 5.82
CA SER A 256 -29.74 13.53 5.19
C SER A 256 -30.26 12.16 4.73
N ALA A 257 -29.47 11.08 4.77
CA ALA A 257 -29.83 9.81 4.11
C ALA A 257 -29.35 8.55 4.86
N GLY A 258 -29.55 8.48 6.18
CA GLY A 258 -29.20 7.30 6.97
C GLY A 258 -27.70 6.97 6.96
N VAL A 259 -27.31 5.90 7.64
CA VAL A 259 -25.93 5.42 7.64
C VAL A 259 -25.72 4.55 6.40
N SER A 260 -24.84 4.97 5.49
CA SER A 260 -24.40 4.20 4.34
C SER A 260 -22.89 3.91 4.41
N VAL A 261 -22.47 2.87 3.72
CA VAL A 261 -21.05 2.53 3.58
C VAL A 261 -20.63 2.85 2.14
N ASN A 262 -19.69 3.78 2.01
CA ASN A 262 -19.19 4.22 0.72
C ASN A 262 -18.20 3.20 0.16
N HIS A 263 -18.13 3.10 -1.15
CA HIS A 263 -17.10 2.33 -1.83
C HIS A 263 -16.59 3.06 -3.07
N HIS A 264 -15.40 2.71 -3.51
CA HIS A 264 -14.81 3.14 -4.77
C HIS A 264 -14.36 1.91 -5.55
N ASP A 265 -14.73 1.87 -6.83
CA ASP A 265 -14.32 0.81 -7.76
C ASP A 265 -13.16 1.35 -8.61
N PHE A 266 -12.01 0.70 -8.49
CA PHE A 266 -10.85 0.91 -9.34
C PHE A 266 -10.97 -0.09 -10.49
N VAL A 267 -11.38 0.41 -11.66
CA VAL A 267 -11.59 -0.39 -12.86
C VAL A 267 -10.51 -0.06 -13.88
N PRO A 268 -9.81 -1.05 -14.45
CA PRO A 268 -8.73 -0.81 -15.39
C PRO A 268 -9.18 -0.01 -16.61
N THR A 269 -8.41 1.00 -16.96
CA THR A 269 -8.69 1.92 -18.08
C THR A 269 -8.19 1.39 -19.43
N LEU A 270 -7.25 0.43 -19.42
CA LEU A 270 -6.52 -0.07 -20.59
C LEU A 270 -7.31 -1.04 -21.50
N GLY A 271 -8.59 -1.26 -21.21
CA GLY A 271 -9.45 -2.19 -21.97
C GLY A 271 -10.06 -1.67 -23.28
N ASP A 272 -9.90 -0.39 -23.65
CA ASP A 272 -10.77 0.20 -24.70
C ASP A 272 -10.09 1.12 -25.73
N HIS A 273 -9.00 0.67 -26.35
CA HIS A 273 -8.43 1.36 -27.52
C HIS A 273 -8.25 0.50 -28.79
N SER A 274 -8.80 -0.71 -28.86
CA SER A 274 -8.65 -1.51 -30.08
C SER A 274 -9.85 -2.31 -30.60
N ASN A 275 -11.05 -2.23 -30.01
CA ASN A 275 -12.26 -2.79 -30.64
C ASN A 275 -13.56 -2.13 -30.14
N ALA A 276 -13.70 -0.82 -30.37
CA ALA A 276 -15.00 -0.14 -30.30
C ALA A 276 -15.90 -0.58 -31.48
N THR A 277 -16.36 -1.83 -31.44
CA THR A 277 -17.49 -2.31 -32.21
C THR A 277 -18.39 -3.11 -31.28
N SER A 278 -19.65 -2.67 -31.23
CA SER A 278 -20.82 -3.33 -30.61
C SER A 278 -20.90 -3.40 -29.09
N GLY A 279 -21.46 -2.33 -28.51
CA GLY A 279 -22.64 -2.36 -27.63
C GLY A 279 -22.72 -3.40 -26.52
N SER A 280 -22.62 -2.90 -25.28
CA SER A 280 -22.80 -3.55 -23.97
C SER A 280 -21.52 -3.99 -23.25
N THR A 281 -20.61 -3.06 -22.98
CA THR A 281 -19.62 -3.23 -21.91
C THR A 281 -20.27 -2.82 -20.59
N GLU A 282 -20.97 -3.75 -19.94
CA GLU A 282 -21.19 -3.59 -18.50
C GLU A 282 -19.80 -3.51 -17.85
N PRO A 283 -19.54 -2.51 -16.98
CA PRO A 283 -18.25 -2.40 -16.32
C PRO A 283 -17.98 -3.70 -15.56
N ALA A 284 -16.79 -4.28 -15.77
CA ALA A 284 -16.39 -5.52 -15.11
C ALA A 284 -16.51 -5.34 -13.59
N ARG A 285 -17.43 -6.10 -12.98
CA ARG A 285 -17.70 -6.02 -11.55
C ARG A 285 -16.47 -6.49 -10.78
N PRO A 286 -15.94 -5.72 -9.81
CA PRO A 286 -14.79 -6.14 -9.03
C PRO A 286 -15.06 -7.46 -8.29
N PHE A 287 -14.15 -8.42 -8.43
CA PHE A 287 -14.15 -9.67 -7.67
C PHE A 287 -13.19 -9.64 -6.47
N ILE A 288 -12.32 -8.63 -6.39
CA ILE A 288 -11.55 -8.29 -5.19
C ILE A 288 -12.31 -7.18 -4.46
N THR A 289 -12.69 -7.44 -3.21
CA THR A 289 -13.27 -6.41 -2.32
C THR A 289 -12.42 -6.26 -1.08
N LEU A 290 -11.92 -5.06 -0.84
CA LEU A 290 -11.14 -4.71 0.33
C LEU A 290 -11.93 -3.77 1.25
N LEU A 291 -11.77 -3.94 2.56
CA LEU A 291 -12.21 -2.99 3.57
C LEU A 291 -11.05 -2.03 3.86
N TYR A 292 -11.25 -0.74 3.66
CA TYR A 292 -10.35 0.29 4.13
C TYR A 292 -10.82 0.85 5.47
N ARG A 293 -9.89 0.83 6.43
CA ARG A 293 -9.91 1.60 7.68
C ARG A 293 -8.73 2.57 7.62
N PRO A 294 -8.73 3.72 8.32
CA PRO A 294 -7.60 4.66 8.24
C PRO A 294 -6.25 3.96 8.45
N GLY A 295 -5.42 3.92 7.40
CA GLY A 295 -4.10 3.26 7.37
C GLY A 295 -4.09 1.72 7.20
N HIS A 296 -5.23 1.08 6.89
CA HIS A 296 -5.29 -0.39 6.89
C HIS A 296 -6.28 -0.99 5.88
N TYR A 297 -5.89 -2.11 5.27
CA TYR A 297 -6.71 -2.89 4.35
C TYR A 297 -6.91 -4.32 4.84
N ASP A 298 -8.15 -4.78 4.79
CA ASP A 298 -8.55 -6.17 5.01
C ASP A 298 -9.34 -6.69 3.80
N ILE A 299 -9.55 -8.00 3.70
CA ILE A 299 -10.34 -8.61 2.62
C ILE A 299 -11.79 -8.78 3.09
N LEU A 300 -12.75 -8.40 2.24
CA LEU A 300 -14.18 -8.65 2.45
C LEU A 300 -14.69 -9.73 1.52
N TYR A 301 -15.52 -10.62 2.06
CA TYR A 301 -16.16 -11.70 1.31
C TYR A 301 -17.64 -11.37 1.11
N PRO A 302 -18.10 -11.12 -0.13
CA PRO A 302 -19.52 -10.91 -0.42
C PRO A 302 -20.38 -12.12 0.00
N LYS A 303 -21.64 -11.88 0.32
CA LYS A 303 -22.66 -12.94 0.49
C LYS A 303 -23.14 -13.51 -0.83
#